data_AF-A0A812RNP4-F1
#
_entry.id   AF-A0A812RNP4-F1
#
_cell.length_a   1.000
_cell.length_b   1.000
_cell.length_c   1.000
_cell.angle_alpha   90.00
_cell.angle_beta   90.00
_cell.angle_gamma   90.00
#
_symmetry.space_group_name_H-M   'P 1'
#
loop_
_entity.id
_entity.type
_entity.pdbx_description
1 polymer ?
#
loop_
_entity_poly.entity_id
_entity_poly.type
_entity_poly.pdbx_seq_one_letter_code
_entity_poly.pdbx_strand_id
1 'polypeptide(L)'
;MPSFAQLLAQEVKEVESKWLQAERTQFEAECKKVSKEGGMSILHTATPPGKFSRDRVMAALRKELDALGFSFLDITAYESCMQIAASWEGVDAAAEPSQKKRRTGIPHSHKCTICQETRSMVVLAPCGHTLCQACQDKRNGKKCPFCRQPVQIVTKGLLLPWTNCTAANDAPGPRG
;
A
#
# COMPACT_ATOMS: atom_id res chain seq x y z
N MET A 1 -0.81 33.34 -30.10
CA MET A 1 0.42 32.86 -29.43
C MET A 1 0.08 32.57 -27.98
N PRO A 2 0.35 31.36 -27.46
CA PRO A 2 0.14 31.09 -26.04
C PRO A 2 1.07 31.98 -25.20
N SER A 3 0.60 32.41 -24.03
CA SER A 3 1.42 33.13 -23.07
C SER A 3 2.48 32.22 -22.45
N PHE A 4 3.54 32.79 -21.90
CA PHE A 4 4.56 32.04 -21.16
C PHE A 4 3.95 31.19 -20.03
N ALA A 5 2.94 31.73 -19.34
CA ALA A 5 2.20 30.99 -18.31
C ALA A 5 1.43 29.79 -18.87
N GLN A 6 0.87 29.90 -20.08
CA GLN A 6 0.19 28.78 -20.75
C GLN A 6 1.18 27.68 -21.16
N LEU A 7 2.37 28.05 -21.64
CA LEU A 7 3.42 27.09 -21.99
C LEU A 7 3.92 26.31 -20.77
N LEU A 8 4.19 27.00 -19.65
CA LEU A 8 4.59 26.36 -18.40
C LEU A 8 3.49 25.42 -17.86
N ALA A 9 2.23 25.84 -17.91
CA ALA A 9 1.12 25.01 -17.45
C ALA A 9 0.95 23.74 -18.32
N GLN A 10 1.23 23.83 -19.62
CA GLN A 10 1.21 22.69 -20.53
C GLN A 10 2.37 21.72 -20.23
N GLU A 11 3.59 22.24 -20.07
CA GLU A 11 4.76 21.43 -19.74
C GLU A 11 4.56 20.68 -18.40
N VAL A 12 4.03 21.35 -17.38
CA VAL A 12 3.70 20.71 -16.09
C VAL A 12 2.68 19.57 -16.28
N LYS A 13 1.64 19.77 -17.08
CA LYS A 13 0.64 18.72 -17.37
C LYS A 13 1.24 17.55 -18.13
N GLU A 14 2.13 17.80 -19.09
CA GLU A 14 2.79 16.75 -19.86
C GLU A 14 3.73 15.90 -18.99
N VAL A 15 4.52 16.54 -18.12
CA VAL A 15 5.39 15.82 -17.18
C VAL A 15 4.57 15.01 -16.18
N GLU A 16 3.47 15.55 -15.66
CA GLU A 16 2.55 14.83 -14.77
C GLU A 16 1.93 13.61 -15.44
N SER A 17 1.40 13.77 -16.65
CA SER A 17 0.80 12.68 -17.43
C SER A 17 1.80 11.56 -17.71
N LYS A 18 3.03 11.91 -18.11
CA LYS A 18 4.11 10.96 -18.35
C LYS A 18 4.46 10.17 -17.10
N TRP A 19 4.59 10.86 -15.96
CA TRP A 19 4.87 10.19 -14.69
C TRP A 19 3.74 9.25 -14.28
N LEU A 20 2.48 9.70 -14.33
CA LEU A 20 1.31 8.88 -13.98
C LEU A 20 1.23 7.59 -14.82
N GLN A 21 1.49 7.68 -16.13
CA GLN A 21 1.49 6.51 -17.01
C GLN A 21 2.63 5.55 -16.70
N ALA A 22 3.83 6.06 -16.44
CA ALA A 22 4.97 5.25 -16.04
C ALA A 22 4.70 4.51 -14.72
N GLU A 23 4.20 5.25 -13.73
CA GLU A 23 3.86 4.72 -12.41
C GLU A 23 2.78 3.64 -12.50
N ARG A 24 1.71 3.89 -13.26
CA ARG A 24 0.65 2.91 -13.52
C ARG A 24 1.22 1.63 -14.15
N THR A 25 2.07 1.79 -15.16
CA THR A 25 2.65 0.64 -15.88
C THR A 25 3.54 -0.19 -14.96
N GLN A 26 4.35 0.46 -14.12
CA GLN A 26 5.18 -0.21 -13.13
C GLN A 26 4.34 -0.96 -12.09
N PHE A 27 3.32 -0.30 -11.55
CA PHE A 27 2.41 -0.89 -10.58
C PHE A 27 1.67 -2.11 -11.15
N GLU A 28 1.17 -2.03 -12.39
CA GLU A 28 0.54 -3.17 -13.07
C GLU A 28 1.52 -4.33 -13.30
N ALA A 29 2.78 -4.04 -13.64
CA ALA A 29 3.81 -5.06 -13.82
C ALA A 29 4.12 -5.79 -12.49
N GLU A 30 4.17 -5.06 -11.38
CA GLU A 30 4.35 -5.64 -10.04
C GLU A 30 3.15 -6.49 -9.61
N CYS A 31 1.92 -6.02 -9.85
CA CYS A 31 0.71 -6.82 -9.62
C CYS A 31 0.77 -8.15 -10.39
N LYS A 32 1.15 -8.11 -11.68
CA LYS A 32 1.31 -9.30 -12.53
C LYS A 32 2.39 -10.23 -12.01
N LYS A 33 3.51 -9.70 -11.52
CA LYS A 33 4.59 -10.50 -10.93
C LYS A 33 4.11 -11.22 -9.67
N VAL A 34 3.51 -10.48 -8.73
CA VAL A 34 3.02 -11.06 -7.47
C VAL A 34 1.91 -12.08 -7.71
N SER A 35 1.03 -11.83 -8.68
CA SER A 35 0.01 -12.79 -9.08
C SER A 35 0.60 -14.11 -9.62
N LYS A 36 1.68 -14.06 -10.42
CA LYS A 36 2.38 -15.28 -10.89
C LYS A 36 3.02 -16.07 -9.76
N GLU A 37 3.42 -15.39 -8.69
CA GLU A 37 3.98 -15.99 -7.47
C GLU A 37 2.88 -16.48 -6.50
N GLY A 38 1.60 -16.38 -6.88
CA GLY A 38 0.45 -16.80 -6.06
C GLY A 38 0.03 -15.77 -5.00
N GLY A 39 0.62 -14.58 -5.01
CA GLY A 39 0.21 -13.48 -4.14
C GLY A 39 -1.07 -12.79 -4.62
N MET A 40 -1.82 -12.24 -3.67
CA MET A 40 -3.12 -11.58 -3.89
C MET A 40 -3.13 -10.13 -3.39
N SER A 41 -1.96 -9.60 -3.04
CA SER A 41 -1.82 -8.23 -2.52
C SER A 41 -0.42 -7.71 -2.74
N ILE A 42 -0.28 -6.41 -2.98
CA ILE A 42 1.02 -5.73 -3.06
C ILE A 42 1.04 -4.44 -2.26
N LEU A 43 2.25 -4.08 -1.85
CA LEU A 43 2.61 -2.76 -1.38
C LEU A 43 3.67 -2.20 -2.33
N HIS A 44 3.28 -1.20 -3.10
CA HIS A 44 4.13 -0.54 -4.07
C HIS A 44 4.54 0.84 -3.56
N THR A 45 5.78 1.26 -3.83
CA THR A 45 6.29 2.57 -3.41
C THR A 45 6.64 3.41 -4.63
N ALA A 46 5.94 4.53 -4.75
CA ALA A 46 6.09 5.52 -5.79
C ALA A 46 6.86 6.73 -5.27
N THR A 47 7.70 7.33 -6.11
CA THR A 47 8.35 8.62 -5.79
C THR A 47 7.79 9.70 -6.71
N PRO A 48 6.85 10.54 -6.21
CA PRO A 48 6.28 11.60 -7.02
C PRO A 48 7.37 12.62 -7.36
N PRO A 49 7.32 13.27 -8.53
CA PRO A 49 8.34 14.26 -8.86
C PRO A 49 8.16 15.49 -7.93
N GLY A 50 9.27 16.03 -7.42
CA GLY A 50 9.26 17.03 -6.33
C GLY A 50 8.58 18.37 -6.64
N LYS A 51 8.09 18.60 -7.86
CA LYS A 51 7.43 19.85 -8.29
C LYS A 51 5.89 19.77 -8.27
N PHE A 52 5.30 18.62 -7.92
CA PHE A 52 3.86 18.42 -8.03
C PHE A 52 3.12 18.54 -6.70
N SER A 53 1.90 19.08 -6.76
CA SER A 53 0.95 18.99 -5.66
C SER A 53 0.63 17.52 -5.39
N ARG A 54 0.94 17.07 -4.17
CA ARG A 54 0.75 15.68 -3.75
C ARG A 54 -0.70 15.24 -3.87
N ASP A 55 -1.64 16.07 -3.39
CA ASP A 55 -3.08 15.77 -3.45
C ASP A 55 -3.56 15.58 -4.89
N ARG A 56 -3.08 16.44 -5.80
CA ARG A 56 -3.42 16.36 -7.22
C ARG A 56 -2.90 15.07 -7.85
N VAL A 57 -1.63 14.74 -7.61
CA VAL A 57 -1.00 13.52 -8.14
C VAL A 57 -1.66 12.28 -7.58
N MET A 58 -1.97 12.25 -6.28
CA MET A 58 -2.69 11.16 -5.64
C MET A 58 -4.09 10.98 -6.22
N ALA A 59 -4.85 12.07 -6.39
CA ALA A 59 -6.19 12.00 -6.96
C ALA A 59 -6.17 11.47 -8.40
N ALA A 60 -5.20 11.90 -9.21
CA ALA A 60 -5.02 11.43 -10.58
C ALA A 60 -4.62 9.94 -10.61
N LEU A 61 -3.65 9.54 -9.80
CA LEU A 61 -3.18 8.16 -9.70
C LEU A 61 -4.30 7.23 -9.19
N ARG A 62 -5.05 7.67 -8.18
CA ARG A 62 -6.21 6.94 -7.66
C ARG A 62 -7.24 6.67 -8.75
N LYS A 63 -7.54 7.67 -9.58
CA LYS A 63 -8.48 7.55 -10.69
C LYS A 63 -8.01 6.53 -11.73
N GLU A 64 -6.72 6.51 -12.05
CA GLU A 64 -6.14 5.54 -12.98
C GLU A 64 -6.18 4.11 -12.44
N LEU A 65 -5.84 3.93 -11.16
CA LEU A 65 -5.75 2.61 -10.52
C LEU A 65 -7.13 2.03 -10.14
N ASP A 66 -8.12 2.87 -9.82
CA ASP A 66 -9.50 2.41 -9.57
C ASP A 66 -10.09 1.67 -10.77
N ALA A 67 -9.66 2.00 -12.00
CA ALA A 67 -10.10 1.35 -13.22
C ALA A 67 -9.66 -0.12 -13.33
N LEU A 68 -8.65 -0.54 -12.55
CA LEU A 68 -8.11 -1.91 -12.56
C LEU A 68 -8.94 -2.90 -11.73
N GLY A 69 -9.90 -2.42 -10.94
CA GLY A 69 -10.91 -3.28 -10.32
C GLY A 69 -10.46 -4.05 -9.09
N PHE A 70 -9.46 -3.56 -8.36
CA PHE A 70 -9.02 -4.14 -7.09
C PHE A 70 -10.14 -4.25 -6.05
N SER A 71 -10.06 -5.26 -5.19
CA SER A 71 -10.94 -5.41 -4.02
C SER A 71 -10.55 -4.44 -2.90
N PHE A 72 -9.27 -4.06 -2.84
CA PHE A 72 -8.73 -3.02 -1.97
C PHE A 72 -7.74 -2.17 -2.76
N LEU A 73 -7.83 -0.84 -2.60
CA LEU A 73 -6.84 0.10 -3.09
C LEU A 73 -6.76 1.27 -2.11
N ASP A 74 -5.57 1.49 -1.58
CA ASP A 74 -5.23 2.62 -0.74
C ASP A 74 -3.94 3.28 -1.23
N ILE A 75 -3.92 4.60 -1.18
CA ILE A 75 -2.75 5.41 -1.54
C ILE A 75 -2.46 6.32 -0.37
N THR A 76 -1.32 6.12 0.27
CA THR A 76 -0.87 6.91 1.42
C THR A 76 0.38 7.68 1.03
N ALA A 77 0.43 8.99 1.33
CA ALA A 77 1.59 9.81 1.01
C ALA A 77 2.43 10.12 2.26
N TYR A 78 3.75 9.96 2.13
CA TYR A 78 4.79 10.24 3.12
C TYR A 78 5.71 11.36 2.63
N GLU A 79 6.54 11.94 3.48
CA GLU A 79 7.35 13.12 3.13
C GLU A 79 8.10 13.00 1.80
N SER A 80 8.70 11.85 1.51
CA SER A 80 9.51 11.59 0.30
C SER A 80 8.94 10.58 -0.68
N CYS A 81 7.80 9.93 -0.38
CA CYS A 81 7.25 8.87 -1.21
C CYS A 81 5.73 8.74 -1.07
N MET A 82 5.13 7.91 -1.91
CA MET A 82 3.76 7.46 -1.79
C MET A 82 3.77 5.94 -1.75
N GLN A 83 2.91 5.35 -0.93
CA GLN A 83 2.67 3.91 -0.90
C GLN A 83 1.30 3.61 -1.48
N ILE A 84 1.26 2.63 -2.37
CA ILE A 84 0.06 2.13 -3.00
C ILE A 84 -0.13 0.70 -2.52
N ALA A 85 -1.12 0.48 -1.67
CA ALA A 85 -1.49 -0.83 -1.18
C ALA A 85 -2.71 -1.31 -1.96
N ALA A 86 -2.63 -2.50 -2.55
CA ALA A 86 -3.75 -3.08 -3.28
C ALA A 86 -3.92 -4.56 -3.00
N SER A 87 -5.16 -5.04 -3.03
CA SER A 87 -5.49 -6.47 -3.06
C SER A 87 -6.48 -6.78 -4.15
N TRP A 88 -6.42 -8.02 -4.63
CA TRP A 88 -7.39 -8.57 -5.56
C TRP A 88 -7.80 -9.95 -5.05
N GLU A 89 -9.04 -10.32 -5.35
CA GLU A 89 -9.51 -11.67 -5.08
C GLU A 89 -9.02 -12.57 -6.21
N GLY A 90 -8.51 -13.75 -5.87
CA GLY A 90 -8.30 -14.80 -6.86
C GLY A 90 -9.66 -15.15 -7.45
N VAL A 91 -9.89 -14.80 -8.71
CA VAL A 91 -11.04 -15.31 -9.44
C VAL A 91 -10.76 -16.77 -9.74
N ASP A 92 -11.25 -17.66 -8.88
CA ASP A 92 -11.51 -19.03 -9.29
C ASP A 92 -12.34 -18.94 -10.58
N ALA A 93 -11.91 -19.59 -11.66
CA ALA A 93 -12.46 -19.44 -13.01
C ALA A 93 -13.96 -19.81 -13.15
N ALA A 94 -14.63 -20.18 -12.05
CA ALA A 94 -16.02 -20.57 -11.97
C ALA A 94 -16.89 -19.66 -11.05
N ALA A 95 -16.33 -18.58 -10.47
CA ALA A 95 -17.08 -17.72 -9.56
C ALA A 95 -17.72 -16.52 -10.29
N GLU A 96 -19.05 -16.48 -10.28
CA GLU A 96 -19.90 -15.36 -10.73
C GLU A 96 -19.46 -14.01 -10.14
N PRO A 97 -19.59 -12.89 -10.90
CA PRO A 97 -19.16 -11.56 -10.46
C PRO A 97 -19.98 -11.06 -9.25
N SER A 98 -19.46 -11.34 -8.05
CA SER A 98 -20.00 -10.84 -6.79
C SER A 98 -19.90 -9.32 -6.73
N GLN A 99 -21.04 -8.69 -6.46
CA GLN A 99 -21.26 -7.25 -6.51
C GLN A 99 -20.27 -6.48 -5.61
N LYS A 100 -19.48 -5.59 -6.23
CA LYS A 100 -18.54 -4.67 -5.58
C LYS A 100 -19.22 -3.81 -4.51
N LYS A 101 -19.19 -4.23 -3.25
CA LYS A 101 -19.50 -3.34 -2.11
C LYS A 101 -18.33 -2.40 -1.89
N ARG A 102 -18.44 -1.19 -2.44
CA ARG A 102 -17.61 -0.03 -2.11
C ARG A 102 -17.66 0.17 -0.59
N ARG A 103 -16.59 -0.15 0.13
CA ARG A 103 -16.44 0.24 1.53
C ARG A 103 -15.49 1.44 1.57
N THR A 104 -16.10 2.62 1.64
CA THR A 104 -15.47 3.80 2.25
C THR A 104 -14.90 3.41 3.61
N GLY A 105 -13.71 3.90 3.94
CA GLY A 105 -12.80 3.38 4.98
C GLY A 105 -13.47 2.80 6.23
N ILE A 106 -13.17 1.53 6.52
CA ILE A 106 -13.56 0.84 7.74
C ILE A 106 -12.35 0.03 8.23
N PRO A 107 -11.99 0.06 9.53
CA PRO A 107 -10.89 -0.73 10.09
C PRO A 107 -11.06 -2.20 9.70
N HIS A 108 -10.05 -2.77 9.06
CA HIS A 108 -10.01 -4.18 8.70
C HIS A 108 -10.18 -5.06 9.94
N SER A 109 -11.41 -5.50 10.18
CA SER A 109 -11.73 -6.49 11.20
C SER A 109 -11.43 -7.87 10.61
N HIS A 110 -10.39 -8.54 11.10
CA HIS A 110 -10.05 -9.91 10.71
C HIS A 110 -10.20 -10.85 11.89
N LYS A 111 -10.32 -12.15 11.59
CA LYS A 111 -10.31 -13.20 12.59
C LYS A 111 -8.92 -13.25 13.24
N CYS A 112 -8.85 -12.93 14.53
CA CYS A 112 -7.60 -12.98 15.27
C CYS A 112 -7.18 -14.44 15.47
N THR A 113 -5.95 -14.78 15.15
CA THR A 113 -5.42 -16.15 15.35
C THR A 113 -5.23 -16.53 16.82
N ILE A 114 -5.26 -15.56 17.74
CA ILE A 114 -5.09 -15.79 19.18
C ILE A 114 -6.43 -16.10 19.86
N CYS A 115 -7.43 -15.23 19.70
CA CYS A 115 -8.74 -15.40 20.34
C CYS A 115 -9.82 -15.96 19.41
N GLN A 116 -9.50 -16.14 18.12
CA GLN A 116 -10.42 -16.63 17.08
C GLN A 116 -11.65 -15.76 16.82
N GLU A 117 -11.69 -14.54 17.36
CA GLU A 117 -12.77 -13.57 17.15
C GLU A 117 -12.43 -12.57 16.05
N THR A 118 -13.46 -12.12 15.33
CA THR A 118 -13.35 -11.08 14.30
C THR A 118 -13.35 -9.70 14.96
N ARG A 119 -12.21 -9.01 14.96
CA ARG A 119 -12.02 -7.72 15.62
C ARG A 119 -11.06 -6.84 14.84
N SER A 120 -11.03 -5.55 15.16
CA SER A 120 -10.05 -4.59 14.60
C SER A 120 -8.63 -5.06 14.88
N MET A 121 -7.83 -5.13 13.81
CA MET A 121 -6.45 -5.60 13.87
C MET A 121 -5.46 -4.47 14.12
N VAL A 122 -4.38 -4.79 14.83
CA VAL A 122 -3.21 -3.95 15.04
C VAL A 122 -1.96 -4.64 14.52
N VAL A 123 -0.99 -3.86 14.07
CA VAL A 123 0.34 -4.32 13.64
C VAL A 123 1.35 -4.07 14.77
N LEU A 124 2.21 -5.04 15.02
CA LEU A 124 3.30 -4.95 15.99
C LEU A 124 4.63 -4.62 15.30
N ALA A 125 5.20 -3.44 15.55
CA ALA A 125 6.51 -3.08 15.04
C ALA A 125 7.64 -3.39 16.04
N PRO A 126 8.83 -3.80 15.56
CA PRO A 126 9.25 -3.82 14.15
C PRO A 126 8.90 -5.11 13.38
N CYS A 127 8.30 -6.12 14.02
CA CYS A 127 8.17 -7.45 13.43
C CYS A 127 7.06 -7.63 12.37
N GLY A 128 6.14 -6.67 12.23
CA GLY A 128 5.04 -6.71 11.27
C GLY A 128 3.89 -7.67 11.58
N HIS A 129 3.96 -8.48 12.64
CA HIS A 129 2.89 -9.43 12.97
C HIS A 129 1.62 -8.73 13.44
N THR A 130 0.46 -9.32 13.14
CA THR A 130 -0.85 -8.75 13.44
C THR A 130 -1.64 -9.56 14.47
N LEU A 131 -2.42 -8.86 15.29
CA LEU A 131 -3.41 -9.45 16.20
C LEU A 131 -4.55 -8.46 16.45
N CYS A 132 -5.63 -8.87 17.13
CA CYS A 132 -6.67 -7.92 17.47
C CYS A 132 -6.23 -6.99 18.62
N GLN A 133 -6.79 -5.77 18.63
CA GLN A 133 -6.49 -4.77 19.66
C GLN A 133 -6.69 -5.30 21.08
N ALA A 134 -7.81 -5.99 21.34
CA ALA A 134 -8.10 -6.56 22.65
C ALA A 134 -7.08 -7.61 23.12
N CYS A 135 -6.49 -8.38 22.20
CA CYS A 135 -5.41 -9.32 22.53
C CYS A 135 -4.08 -8.60 22.81
N GLN A 136 -3.84 -7.44 22.18
CA GLN A 136 -2.68 -6.63 22.46
C GLN A 136 -2.80 -5.96 23.85
N ASP A 137 -3.96 -5.39 24.16
CA ASP A 137 -4.23 -4.75 25.46
C ASP A 137 -4.03 -5.74 26.63
N LYS A 138 -4.55 -6.97 26.50
CA LYS A 138 -4.42 -8.02 27.54
C LYS A 138 -2.99 -8.49 27.78
N ARG A 139 -2.09 -8.36 26.81
CA ARG A 139 -0.73 -8.94 26.85
C ARG A 139 0.34 -7.94 27.31
N ASN A 140 -0.05 -6.71 27.65
CA ASN A 140 0.86 -5.64 28.08
C ASN A 140 2.00 -5.34 27.09
N GLY A 141 1.84 -5.74 25.81
CA GLY A 141 2.53 -5.18 24.65
C GLY A 141 4.07 -5.20 24.60
N LYS A 142 4.81 -5.93 25.46
CA LYS A 142 6.29 -5.85 25.46
C LYS A 142 6.98 -6.75 24.43
N LYS A 143 6.37 -7.87 24.06
CA LYS A 143 6.95 -8.86 23.12
C LYS A 143 5.89 -9.43 22.18
N CYS A 144 6.28 -9.69 20.94
CA CYS A 144 5.42 -10.26 19.92
C CYS A 144 5.01 -11.71 20.29
N PRO A 145 3.72 -12.08 20.19
CA PRO A 145 3.25 -13.45 20.43
C PRO A 145 3.89 -14.49 19.53
N PHE A 146 4.24 -14.08 18.31
CA PHE A 146 4.60 -14.97 17.21
C PHE A 146 6.11 -15.16 17.13
N CYS A 147 6.88 -14.07 17.13
CA CYS A 147 8.34 -14.10 16.99
C CYS A 147 9.10 -13.72 18.27
N ARG A 148 8.41 -13.36 19.36
CA ARG A 148 9.00 -12.94 20.66
C ARG A 148 9.89 -11.69 20.62
N GLN A 149 10.01 -11.02 19.46
CA GLN A 149 10.72 -9.76 19.34
C GLN A 149 10.08 -8.66 20.20
N PRO A 150 10.88 -7.73 20.75
CA PRO A 150 10.35 -6.62 21.53
C PRO A 150 9.44 -5.75 20.65
N VAL A 151 8.27 -5.40 21.17
CA VAL A 151 7.32 -4.54 20.48
C VAL A 151 7.57 -3.11 20.92
N GLN A 152 7.81 -2.24 19.95
CA GLN A 152 8.08 -0.82 20.19
C GLN A 152 6.86 0.04 19.89
N ILE A 153 6.13 -0.28 18.83
CA ILE A 153 4.99 0.50 18.35
C ILE A 153 3.84 -0.45 18.00
N VAL A 154 2.61 -0.02 18.31
CA VAL A 154 1.38 -0.71 17.95
C VAL A 154 0.51 0.26 17.16
N THR A 155 0.20 -0.08 15.90
CA THR A 155 -0.60 0.78 15.01
C THR A 155 -1.92 0.10 14.64
N LYS A 156 -3.00 0.88 14.64
CA LYS A 156 -4.30 0.45 14.11
C LYS A 156 -4.28 0.63 12.59
N GLY A 157 -4.40 -0.45 11.84
CA GLY A 157 -4.64 -0.39 10.40
C GLY A 157 -3.52 0.20 9.53
N LEU A 158 -2.28 0.24 10.01
CA LEU A 158 -1.14 0.68 9.21
C LEU A 158 -0.11 -0.44 9.16
N LEU A 159 0.12 -0.98 7.96
CA LEU A 159 1.38 -1.61 7.60
C LEU A 159 2.46 -0.55 7.84
N LEU A 160 3.16 -0.61 8.98
CA LEU A 160 4.34 0.20 9.16
C LEU A 160 5.44 -0.38 8.25
N PRO A 161 6.05 0.42 7.38
CA PRO A 161 7.23 0.00 6.63
C PRO A 161 8.41 -0.18 7.57
N TRP A 162 9.04 -1.35 7.52
CA TRP A 162 10.50 -1.42 7.60
C TRP A 162 10.92 -1.82 6.20
N THR A 163 11.24 -0.87 5.33
CA THR A 163 12.59 -0.32 5.23
C THR A 163 12.57 1.16 4.86
N ASN A 164 13.59 1.87 5.34
CA ASN A 164 14.05 3.18 4.89
C ASN A 164 13.65 3.50 3.44
N CYS A 165 12.91 4.59 3.25
CA CYS A 165 12.94 5.35 2.00
C CYS A 165 14.23 6.18 1.97
N THR A 166 15.37 5.52 1.97
CA THR A 166 16.63 6.12 1.54
C THR A 166 16.95 5.54 0.17
N ALA A 167 17.08 6.44 -0.79
CA ALA A 167 17.55 6.18 -2.12
C ALA A 167 18.79 5.26 -2.14
N ALA A 168 18.88 4.45 -3.20
CA ALA A 168 20.09 3.97 -3.86
C ALA A 168 21.19 3.30 -3.01
N ASN A 169 21.52 2.07 -3.42
CA ASN A 169 22.70 1.27 -3.05
C ASN A 169 22.69 0.69 -1.64
N ASP A 170 22.40 -0.61 -1.53
CA ASP A 170 23.20 -1.58 -0.76
C ASP A 170 22.45 -2.92 -0.72
N ALA A 171 22.74 -3.78 -1.69
CA ALA A 171 22.39 -5.19 -1.62
C ALA A 171 23.41 -5.91 -0.72
N PRO A 172 23.01 -6.60 0.36
CA PRO A 172 23.91 -7.56 0.99
C PRO A 172 24.05 -8.77 0.06
N GLY A 173 25.28 -9.00 -0.42
CA GLY A 173 25.64 -10.12 -1.28
C GLY A 173 25.31 -11.49 -0.67
N PRO A 174 25.29 -12.55 -1.51
CA PRO A 174 24.97 -13.89 -1.05
C PRO A 174 26.04 -14.40 -0.09
N ARG A 175 25.62 -14.88 1.09
CA ARG A 175 26.49 -15.66 1.97
C ARG A 175 26.50 -17.11 1.47
N GLY A 176 27.71 -17.63 1.26
CA GLY A 176 27.98 -19.04 0.99
C GLY A 176 27.88 -19.93 2.22
#